data_AF-A0A5D3DYT9-F1
#
_entry.id   AF-A0A5D3DYT9-F1
#
_cell.length_a   1.000
_cell.length_b   1.000
_cell.length_c   1.000
_cell.angle_alpha   90.00
_cell.angle_beta   90.00
_cell.angle_gamma   90.00
#
_symmetry.space_group_name_H-M   'P 1'
#
loop_
_entity.id
_entity.type
_entity.pdbx_description
1 polymer ?
#
loop_
_entity_poly.entity_id
_entity_poly.type
_entity_poly.pdbx_seq_one_letter_code
_entity_poly.pdbx_strand_id
1 'polypeptide(L)'
;MTSRRLRVFKRWMTSQGIQCSDALQFTDTPDNGISVKALCDLREGDVVANVPKLACLTVKTTSASSIIEEVGLGGYLGLSVALMYERSLGENSNWAGYLQLLPDEECVPLLWSLQDVDQFLCGTELHRMVSVSSEELVDLKLNWISYRLFRVYETPCVSTIAKGSTFLR
;
A
#
# COMPACT_ATOMS: atom_id res chain seq x y z
N MET A 1 4.99 26.28 1.64
CA MET A 1 6.22 25.57 2.05
C MET A 1 6.05 24.09 1.75
N THR A 2 7.09 23.39 1.28
CA THR A 2 7.01 21.93 1.02
C THR A 2 6.78 21.17 2.33
N SER A 3 5.74 20.33 2.38
CA SER A 3 5.38 19.57 3.59
C SER A 3 6.50 18.62 4.02
N ARG A 4 6.49 18.22 5.30
CA ARG A 4 7.46 17.23 5.84
C ARG A 4 7.41 15.93 5.03
N ARG A 5 6.21 15.40 4.78
CA ARG A 5 6.03 14.13 4.05
C ARG A 5 6.54 14.22 2.61
N LEU A 6 6.30 15.34 1.90
CA LEU A 6 6.86 15.54 0.56
C LEU A 6 8.39 15.62 0.54
N ARG A 7 9.02 16.23 1.56
CA ARG A 7 10.49 16.25 1.65
C ARG A 7 11.07 14.85 1.84
N VAL A 8 10.45 14.04 2.69
CA VAL A 8 10.87 12.65 2.90
C VAL A 8 10.67 11.83 1.62
N PHE A 9 9.52 11.96 0.97
CA PHE A 9 9.24 11.31 -0.31
C PHE A 9 10.24 11.69 -1.41
N LYS A 10 10.58 12.98 -1.55
CA LYS A 10 11.59 13.42 -2.53
C LYS A 10 12.97 12.81 -2.28
N ARG A 11 13.40 12.75 -1.01
CA ARG A 11 14.66 12.08 -0.64
C ARG A 11 14.62 10.59 -0.98
N TRP A 12 13.49 9.94 -0.69
CA TRP A 12 13.27 8.54 -1.04
C TRP A 12 13.33 8.32 -2.56
N MET A 13 12.65 9.15 -3.36
CA MET A 13 12.71 9.09 -4.82
C MET A 13 14.16 9.14 -5.33
N THR A 14 14.95 10.10 -4.84
CA THR A 14 16.38 10.20 -5.20
C THR A 14 17.15 8.93 -4.83
N SER A 15 16.89 8.36 -3.64
CA SER A 15 17.56 7.11 -3.21
C SER A 15 17.20 5.89 -4.06
N GLN A 16 16.02 5.88 -4.68
CA GLN A 16 15.53 4.81 -5.55
C GLN A 16 15.88 5.04 -7.03
N GLY A 17 16.62 6.12 -7.36
CA GLY A 17 16.95 6.47 -8.73
C GLY A 17 15.77 6.99 -9.56
N ILE A 18 14.70 7.44 -8.91
CA ILE A 18 13.56 8.07 -9.58
C ILE A 18 13.97 9.49 -9.98
N GLN A 19 13.78 9.82 -11.26
CA GLN A 19 14.07 11.14 -11.82
C GLN A 19 12.78 11.77 -12.32
N CYS A 20 12.54 13.03 -11.96
CA CYS A 20 11.39 13.81 -12.44
C CYS A 20 11.91 15.05 -13.16
N SER A 21 11.22 15.48 -14.21
CA SER A 21 11.52 16.73 -14.90
C SER A 21 11.31 17.92 -13.97
N ASP A 22 12.17 18.94 -14.09
CA ASP A 22 12.03 20.22 -13.38
C ASP A 22 10.78 20.99 -13.81
N ALA A 23 10.13 20.58 -14.90
CA ALA A 23 8.82 21.07 -15.32
C ALA A 23 7.68 20.64 -14.38
N LEU A 24 7.91 19.73 -13.42
CA LEU A 24 6.90 19.24 -12.49
C LEU A 24 7.10 19.78 -11.07
N GLN A 25 5.99 20.14 -10.43
CA GLN A 25 5.96 20.46 -9.00
C GLN A 25 5.00 19.53 -8.26
N PHE A 26 5.53 18.88 -7.22
CA PHE A 26 4.70 18.17 -6.24
C PHE A 26 4.05 19.16 -5.26
N THR A 27 2.76 19.00 -5.06
CA THR A 27 1.92 19.76 -4.13
C THR A 27 1.30 18.84 -3.09
N ASP A 28 1.03 19.40 -1.92
CA ASP A 28 0.42 18.70 -0.80
C ASP A 28 -0.62 19.64 -0.19
N THR A 29 -1.90 19.38 -0.47
CA THR A 29 -3.02 20.17 0.02
C THR A 29 -3.93 19.31 0.90
N PRO A 30 -4.62 19.91 1.88
CA PRO A 30 -5.59 19.18 2.69
C PRO A 30 -6.69 18.52 1.86
N ASP A 31 -7.17 19.21 0.81
CA ASP A 31 -8.34 18.79 0.04
C ASP A 31 -8.02 17.71 -1.01
N ASN A 32 -6.83 17.75 -1.63
CA ASN A 32 -6.47 16.88 -2.75
C ASN A 32 -5.32 15.91 -2.42
N GLY A 33 -4.79 15.97 -1.20
CA GLY A 33 -3.62 15.22 -0.81
C GLY A 33 -2.39 15.55 -1.67
N ILE A 34 -1.61 14.52 -2.00
CA ILE A 34 -0.42 14.66 -2.84
C ILE A 34 -0.81 14.69 -4.31
N SER A 35 -0.40 15.75 -5.00
CA SER A 35 -0.64 15.94 -6.43
C SER A 35 0.60 16.45 -7.15
N VAL A 36 0.57 16.40 -8.48
CA VAL A 36 1.63 16.92 -9.35
C VAL A 36 1.02 17.93 -10.30
N LYS A 37 1.67 19.07 -10.46
CA LYS A 37 1.31 20.10 -11.45
C LYS A 37 2.47 20.44 -12.35
N ALA A 38 2.17 20.83 -13.59
CA ALA A 38 3.16 21.35 -14.50
C ALA A 38 3.49 22.82 -14.16
N LEU A 39 4.75 23.21 -14.34
CA LEU A 39 5.26 24.57 -14.17
C LEU A 39 5.36 25.32 -15.51
N CYS A 40 5.30 24.58 -16.61
CA CYS A 40 5.31 25.10 -17.98
C CYS A 40 4.51 24.17 -18.89
N ASP A 41 4.29 24.59 -20.12
CA ASP A 41 3.61 23.77 -21.13
C ASP A 41 4.44 22.52 -21.45
N LEU A 42 3.80 21.36 -21.36
CA LEU A 42 4.36 20.06 -21.75
C LEU A 42 3.83 19.69 -23.13
N ARG A 43 4.69 19.12 -23.97
CA ARG A 43 4.34 18.64 -25.31
C ARG A 43 4.20 17.12 -25.30
N GLU A 44 3.46 16.61 -26.28
CA GLU A 44 3.40 15.17 -26.50
C GLU A 44 4.80 14.61 -26.78
N GLY A 45 5.15 13.53 -26.07
CA GLY A 45 6.47 12.91 -26.14
C GLY A 45 7.48 13.43 -25.11
N ASP A 46 7.18 14.52 -24.38
CA ASP A 46 8.07 14.99 -23.30
C ASP A 46 8.16 13.97 -22.17
N VAL A 47 9.39 13.65 -21.76
CA VAL A 47 9.64 12.73 -20.64
C VAL A 47 9.47 13.50 -19.34
N VAL A 48 8.40 13.19 -18.61
CA VAL A 48 8.05 13.88 -17.34
C VAL A 48 8.69 13.22 -16.13
N ALA A 49 8.92 11.90 -16.17
CA ALA A 49 9.59 11.15 -15.12
C ALA A 49 10.15 9.83 -15.65
N ASN A 50 11.21 9.34 -15.02
CA ASN A 50 11.77 8.00 -15.18
C ASN A 50 11.71 7.27 -13.84
N VAL A 51 11.00 6.15 -13.81
CA VAL A 51 10.83 5.32 -12.61
C VAL A 51 11.47 3.94 -12.86
N PRO A 52 12.58 3.61 -12.17
CA PRO A 52 13.17 2.28 -12.28
C PRO A 52 12.20 1.19 -11.83
N LYS A 53 12.15 0.06 -12.54
CA LYS A 53 11.25 -1.07 -12.20
C LYS A 53 11.44 -1.58 -10.77
N LEU A 54 12.67 -1.51 -10.24
CA LEU A 54 12.99 -1.91 -8.87
C LEU A 54 12.39 -0.98 -7.82
N ALA A 55 12.12 0.29 -8.17
CA ALA A 55 11.46 1.24 -7.29
C ALA A 55 9.95 0.98 -7.17
N CYS A 56 9.35 0.22 -8.10
CA CYS A 56 7.94 -0.15 -8.04
C CYS A 56 7.72 -1.24 -6.99
N LEU A 57 6.72 -1.06 -6.13
CA LEU A 57 6.27 -2.12 -5.23
C LEU A 57 5.42 -3.14 -6.01
N THR A 58 5.89 -4.37 -6.07
CA THR A 58 5.25 -5.49 -6.77
C THR A 58 5.41 -6.77 -5.96
N VAL A 59 4.68 -7.82 -6.33
CA VAL A 59 4.87 -9.16 -5.75
C VAL A 59 6.29 -9.71 -5.92
N LYS A 60 7.06 -9.21 -6.90
CA LYS A 60 8.44 -9.65 -7.16
C LYS A 60 9.48 -8.81 -6.43
N THR A 61 9.19 -7.54 -6.21
CA THR A 61 10.16 -6.59 -5.64
C THR A 61 10.02 -6.48 -4.13
N THR A 62 8.84 -6.74 -3.57
CA THR A 62 8.64 -6.76 -2.11
C THR A 62 9.55 -7.76 -1.40
N SER A 63 9.88 -7.43 -0.17
CA SER A 63 10.62 -8.28 0.76
C SER A 63 9.86 -9.57 1.12
N ALA A 64 8.54 -9.62 0.93
CA ALA A 64 7.70 -10.81 1.12
C ALA A 64 7.55 -11.70 -0.13
N SER A 65 8.33 -11.45 -1.18
CA SER A 65 8.16 -12.12 -2.49
C SER A 65 8.18 -13.64 -2.39
N SER A 66 9.12 -14.20 -1.60
CA SER A 66 9.23 -15.65 -1.38
C SER A 66 7.98 -16.25 -0.73
N ILE A 67 7.41 -15.58 0.27
CA ILE A 67 6.21 -16.05 0.98
C ILE A 67 4.99 -15.99 0.06
N ILE A 68 4.86 -14.90 -0.71
CA ILE A 68 3.75 -14.72 -1.66
C ILE A 68 3.79 -15.79 -2.75
N GLU A 69 4.99 -16.11 -3.26
CA GLU A 69 5.21 -17.15 -4.27
C GLU A 69 4.93 -18.55 -3.70
N GLU A 70 5.39 -18.85 -2.49
CA GLU A 70 5.14 -20.14 -1.81
C GLU A 70 3.65 -20.41 -1.61
N VAL A 71 2.87 -19.40 -1.22
CA VAL A 71 1.41 -19.51 -1.05
C VAL A 71 0.68 -19.49 -2.40
N GLY A 72 1.37 -19.15 -3.49
CA GLY A 72 0.76 -19.07 -4.82
C GLY A 72 -0.20 -17.89 -4.99
N LEU A 73 -0.01 -16.80 -4.24
CA LEU A 73 -0.86 -15.62 -4.33
C LEU A 73 -0.52 -14.77 -5.56
N GLY A 74 -1.38 -14.85 -6.58
CA GLY A 74 -1.26 -14.06 -7.80
C GLY A 74 -2.05 -12.75 -7.79
N GLY A 75 -1.82 -11.94 -8.84
CA GLY A 75 -2.63 -10.78 -9.16
C GLY A 75 -2.72 -9.73 -8.05
N TYR A 76 -3.92 -9.17 -7.86
CA TYR A 76 -4.18 -8.13 -6.86
C TYR A 76 -4.05 -8.65 -5.43
N LEU A 77 -4.38 -9.92 -5.16
CA LEU A 77 -4.26 -10.51 -3.81
C LEU A 77 -2.80 -10.56 -3.34
N GLY A 78 -1.89 -11.03 -4.21
CA GLY A 78 -0.46 -11.01 -3.92
C GLY A 78 0.05 -9.59 -3.66
N LEU A 79 -0.41 -8.62 -4.46
CA LEU A 79 -0.04 -7.21 -4.26
C LEU A 79 -0.60 -6.63 -2.96
N SER A 80 -1.83 -6.98 -2.57
CA SER A 80 -2.40 -6.58 -1.29
C SER A 80 -1.56 -7.09 -0.12
N VAL A 81 -1.13 -8.36 -0.17
CA VAL A 81 -0.24 -8.93 0.86
C VAL A 81 1.13 -8.25 0.86
N ALA A 82 1.72 -7.99 -0.32
CA ALA A 82 2.97 -7.24 -0.44
C ALA A 82 2.87 -5.86 0.22
N LEU A 83 1.79 -5.11 -0.08
CA LEU A 83 1.53 -3.80 0.51
C LEU A 83 1.37 -3.86 2.02
N MET A 84 0.61 -4.84 2.53
CA MET A 84 0.40 -5.04 3.96
C MET A 84 1.72 -5.37 4.68
N TYR A 85 2.53 -6.25 4.09
CA TYR A 85 3.82 -6.64 4.65
C TYR A 85 4.77 -5.44 4.72
N GLU A 86 4.93 -4.70 3.62
CA GLU A 86 5.80 -3.51 3.61
C GLU A 86 5.30 -2.42 4.57
N ARG A 87 3.98 -2.20 4.69
CA ARG A 87 3.44 -1.29 5.70
C ARG A 87 3.77 -1.76 7.13
N SER A 88 3.77 -3.06 7.40
CA SER A 88 4.09 -3.60 8.73
C SER A 88 5.54 -3.37 9.16
N LEU A 89 6.47 -3.20 8.21
CA LEU A 89 7.88 -2.91 8.48
C LEU A 89 8.12 -1.44 8.90
N GLY A 90 7.16 -0.54 8.65
CA GLY A 90 7.29 0.87 8.96
C GLY A 90 8.49 1.51 8.26
N GLU A 91 9.34 2.20 9.02
CA GLU A 91 10.54 2.89 8.50
C GLU A 91 11.59 1.93 7.92
N ASN A 92 11.54 0.64 8.27
CA ASN A 92 12.45 -0.37 7.73
C ASN A 92 12.06 -0.84 6.31
N SER A 93 10.87 -0.47 5.82
CA SER A 93 10.47 -0.79 4.44
C SER A 93 11.29 0.01 3.43
N ASN A 94 11.72 -0.66 2.36
CA ASN A 94 12.32 0.01 1.20
C ASN A 94 11.36 1.01 0.53
N TRP A 95 10.05 0.92 0.78
CA TRP A 95 9.03 1.83 0.26
C TRP A 95 8.47 2.80 1.31
N ALA A 96 9.04 2.88 2.52
CA ALA A 96 8.54 3.72 3.60
C ALA A 96 8.28 5.18 3.15
N GLY A 97 9.19 5.73 2.34
CA GLY A 97 9.09 7.08 1.80
C GLY A 97 7.88 7.31 0.88
N TYR A 98 7.43 6.28 0.17
CA TYR A 98 6.23 6.27 -0.67
C TYR A 98 4.97 5.93 0.14
N LEU A 99 5.04 4.89 0.98
CA LEU A 99 3.88 4.39 1.73
C LEU A 99 3.30 5.41 2.70
N GLN A 100 4.13 6.29 3.28
CA GLN A 100 3.65 7.38 4.15
C GLN A 100 2.79 8.43 3.41
N LEU A 101 2.82 8.46 2.07
CA LEU A 101 2.02 9.39 1.27
C LEU A 101 0.66 8.85 0.92
N LEU A 102 0.49 7.54 0.95
CA LEU A 102 -0.80 6.92 0.66
C LEU A 102 -1.82 7.35 1.71
N PRO A 103 -3.07 7.61 1.31
CA PRO A 103 -4.12 7.87 2.27
C PRO A 103 -4.35 6.67 3.17
N ASP A 104 -4.99 6.90 4.32
CA ASP A 104 -5.38 5.84 5.24
C ASP A 104 -6.61 5.08 4.74
N GLU A 105 -7.48 5.78 4.02
CA GLU A 105 -8.69 5.24 3.41
C GLU A 105 -8.93 5.86 2.03
N GLU A 106 -9.55 5.07 1.15
CA GLU A 106 -9.96 5.53 -0.17
C GLU A 106 -11.46 5.82 -0.16
N CYS A 107 -11.89 6.88 -0.85
CA CYS A 107 -13.32 7.19 -0.99
C CYS A 107 -13.94 6.33 -2.09
N VAL A 108 -14.02 5.02 -1.85
CA VAL A 108 -14.69 4.06 -2.73
C VAL A 108 -16.04 3.65 -2.15
N PRO A 109 -17.11 3.51 -2.97
CA PRO A 109 -18.43 3.10 -2.51
C PRO A 109 -18.48 1.86 -1.62
N LEU A 110 -17.55 0.93 -1.84
CA LEU A 110 -17.41 -0.30 -1.05
C LEU A 110 -17.08 -0.06 0.43
N LEU A 111 -16.54 1.11 0.77
CA LEU A 111 -16.19 1.51 2.13
C LEU A 111 -17.24 2.46 2.75
N TRP A 112 -18.26 2.87 1.99
CA TRP A 112 -19.31 3.76 2.48
C TRP A 112 -20.28 3.03 3.41
N SER A 113 -21.07 3.80 4.16
CA SER A 113 -22.19 3.23 4.90
C SER A 113 -23.28 2.74 3.93
N LEU A 114 -24.04 1.72 4.31
CA LEU A 114 -25.18 1.25 3.51
C LEU A 114 -26.18 2.37 3.23
N GLN A 115 -26.37 3.27 4.20
CA GLN A 115 -27.22 4.44 4.05
C GLN A 115 -26.71 5.38 2.95
N ASP A 116 -25.41 5.66 2.90
CA ASP A 116 -24.83 6.53 1.86
C ASP A 116 -24.89 5.85 0.49
N VAL A 117 -24.67 4.53 0.43
CA VAL A 117 -24.81 3.74 -0.81
C VAL A 117 -26.24 3.85 -1.34
N ASP A 118 -27.25 3.65 -0.49
CA ASP A 118 -28.65 3.78 -0.88
C ASP A 118 -29.01 5.21 -1.27
N GLN A 119 -28.52 6.20 -0.53
CA GLN A 119 -28.84 7.60 -0.79
C GLN A 119 -28.24 8.11 -2.11
N PHE A 120 -26.98 7.77 -2.40
CA PHE A 120 -26.25 8.37 -3.52
C PHE A 120 -26.20 7.49 -4.77
N LEU A 121 -26.34 6.17 -4.64
CA LEU A 121 -26.15 5.25 -5.76
C LEU A 121 -27.42 4.55 -6.22
N CYS A 122 -28.54 4.66 -5.49
CA CYS A 122 -29.79 3.98 -5.86
C CYS A 122 -30.18 4.22 -7.33
N GLY A 123 -30.49 3.13 -8.03
CA GLY A 123 -30.81 3.14 -9.45
C GLY A 123 -29.60 3.01 -10.38
N THR A 124 -28.37 2.93 -9.86
CA THR A 124 -27.16 2.64 -10.65
C THR A 124 -26.78 1.16 -10.57
N GLU A 125 -25.97 0.68 -11.52
CA GLU A 125 -25.37 -0.66 -11.43
C GLU A 125 -24.46 -0.81 -10.21
N LEU A 126 -23.79 0.28 -9.81
CA LEU A 126 -22.90 0.27 -8.65
C LEU A 126 -23.64 0.01 -7.34
N HIS A 127 -24.87 0.52 -7.20
CA HIS A 127 -25.69 0.23 -6.03
C HIS A 127 -25.92 -1.27 -5.87
N ARG A 128 -26.32 -1.96 -6.94
CA ARG A 128 -26.52 -3.42 -6.92
C ARG A 128 -25.23 -4.18 -6.58
N MET A 129 -24.10 -3.79 -7.16
CA MET A 129 -22.82 -4.45 -6.91
C MET A 129 -22.34 -4.26 -5.46
N VAL A 130 -22.41 -3.03 -4.96
CA VAL A 130 -21.92 -2.68 -3.62
C VAL A 130 -22.83 -3.25 -2.54
N SER A 131 -24.15 -3.24 -2.69
CA SER A 131 -25.07 -3.82 -1.70
C SER A 131 -24.78 -5.31 -1.48
N VAL A 132 -24.59 -6.09 -2.55
CA VAL A 132 -24.24 -7.52 -2.45
C VAL A 132 -22.88 -7.73 -1.80
N SER A 133 -21.85 -7.00 -2.24
CA SER A 133 -20.50 -7.14 -1.68
C SER A 133 -20.38 -6.61 -0.25
N SER A 134 -21.19 -5.64 0.16
CA SER A 134 -21.13 -5.05 1.50
C SER A 134 -21.65 -6.04 2.55
N GLU A 135 -22.67 -6.84 2.24
CA GLU A 135 -23.15 -7.92 3.10
C GLU A 135 -22.05 -8.97 3.32
N GLU A 136 -21.35 -9.37 2.25
CA GLU A 136 -20.20 -10.30 2.33
C GLU A 136 -18.99 -9.69 3.06
N LEU A 137 -18.73 -8.40 2.86
CA LEU A 137 -17.61 -7.69 3.49
C LEU A 137 -17.84 -7.38 4.96
N VAL A 138 -19.09 -7.22 5.42
CA VAL A 138 -19.40 -7.12 6.85
C VAL A 138 -19.00 -8.43 7.55
N ASP A 139 -19.30 -9.58 6.94
CA ASP A 139 -18.94 -10.89 7.45
C ASP A 139 -17.40 -11.09 7.45
N LEU A 140 -16.73 -10.65 6.39
CA LEU A 140 -15.27 -10.66 6.31
C LEU A 140 -14.59 -9.66 7.27
N LYS A 141 -15.12 -8.45 7.46
CA LYS A 141 -14.58 -7.44 8.40
C LYS A 141 -14.67 -7.92 9.84
N LEU A 142 -15.77 -8.58 10.23
CA LEU A 142 -15.94 -9.17 11.57
C LEU A 142 -14.94 -10.31 11.81
N ASN A 143 -14.74 -11.19 10.82
CA ASN A 143 -13.73 -12.23 10.90
C ASN A 143 -12.30 -11.66 10.90
N TRP A 144 -12.03 -10.63 10.09
CA TRP A 144 -10.71 -10.01 9.97
C TRP A 144 -10.26 -9.26 11.22
N ILE A 145 -11.16 -8.57 11.94
CA ILE A 145 -10.81 -7.94 13.22
C ILE A 145 -10.36 -8.99 14.23
N SER A 146 -11.00 -10.17 14.25
CA SER A 146 -10.56 -11.32 15.05
C SER A 146 -9.16 -11.81 14.66
N TYR A 147 -8.86 -11.92 13.36
CA TYR A 147 -7.54 -12.37 12.88
C TYR A 147 -6.42 -11.33 13.06
N ARG A 148 -6.73 -10.02 12.98
CA ARG A 148 -5.76 -8.93 13.20
C ARG A 148 -5.32 -8.83 14.66
N LEU A 149 -6.19 -9.18 15.61
CA LEU A 149 -5.82 -9.34 17.02
C LEU A 149 -5.00 -10.62 17.27
N PHE A 150 -5.21 -11.69 16.49
CA PHE A 150 -4.54 -12.96 16.72
C PHE A 150 -3.09 -13.00 16.21
N ARG A 151 -2.76 -12.41 15.04
CA ARG A 151 -1.39 -12.50 14.47
C ARG A 151 -0.40 -11.42 14.90
N VAL A 152 -0.83 -10.27 15.41
CA VAL A 152 0.12 -9.24 15.88
C VAL A 152 0.79 -9.63 17.21
N TYR A 153 0.25 -10.63 17.93
CA TYR A 153 0.81 -11.13 19.19
C TYR A 153 1.65 -12.42 19.06
N GLU A 154 1.75 -13.04 17.88
CA GLU A 154 2.51 -14.29 17.68
C GLU A 154 3.66 -14.15 16.68
N THR A 155 4.52 -13.16 16.88
CA THR A 155 5.92 -13.29 16.44
C THR A 155 6.77 -13.69 17.64
N PRO A 156 7.03 -14.99 17.89
CA PRO A 156 8.18 -15.35 18.69
C PRO A 156 9.42 -15.14 17.83
N CYS A 157 10.34 -14.28 18.30
CA CYS A 157 11.74 -14.41 17.94
C CYS A 157 12.15 -15.86 18.21
N VAL A 158 12.32 -16.66 17.15
CA VAL A 158 13.00 -17.96 17.25
C VAL A 158 14.24 -17.90 16.37
N SER A 159 15.20 -17.08 16.79
CA SER A 159 16.59 -17.48 16.66
C SER A 159 16.87 -18.50 17.78
N THR A 160 16.88 -19.79 17.45
CA THR A 160 17.85 -20.80 17.95
C THR A 160 17.46 -22.15 17.34
N ILE A 161 18.13 -22.52 16.25
CA ILE A 161 18.28 -23.92 15.84
C ILE A 161 19.72 -24.33 16.15
N ALA A 162 19.82 -25.33 17.02
CA ALA A 162 20.84 -26.38 17.12
C ALA A 162 22.31 -26.02 17.42
N LYS A 163 22.72 -26.28 18.67
CA LYS A 163 23.79 -27.23 19.05
C LYS A 163 23.27 -27.90 20.33
N GLY A 164 23.15 -29.22 20.48
CA GLY A 164 24.05 -30.30 20.12
C GLY A 164 24.17 -31.17 21.38
N SER A 165 23.62 -32.38 21.32
CA SER A 165 23.47 -33.39 22.38
C SER A 165 24.77 -33.77 23.10
N THR A 166 24.74 -34.00 24.42
CA THR A 166 25.36 -35.15 25.16
C THR A 166 24.85 -35.08 26.62
N PHE A 167 23.85 -35.87 27.06
CA PHE A 167 23.91 -37.19 27.72
C PHE A 167 24.87 -37.31 28.95
N LEU A 168 24.26 -37.61 30.11
CA LEU A 168 24.80 -38.14 31.40
C LEU A 168 25.73 -37.17 32.17
N ARG A 169 25.47 -36.83 33.44
CA ARG A 169 25.08 -37.68 34.59
C ARG A 169 24.48 -36.82 35.70
#